data_AF-A0A358GMZ8-F1
#
_entry.id   AF-A0A358GMZ8-F1
#
_cell.length_a   1.000
_cell.length_b   1.000
_cell.length_c   1.000
_cell.angle_alpha   90.00
_cell.angle_beta   90.00
_cell.angle_gamma   90.00
#
_symmetry.space_group_name_H-M   'P 1'
#
loop_
_entity.id
_entity.type
_entity.pdbx_description
1 polymer ?
#
loop_
_entity_poly.entity_id
_entity_poly.type
_entity_poly.pdbx_seq_one_letter_code
_entity_poly.pdbx_strand_id
1 'polypeptide(L)'
;MNVILNKEPDKRRINVAMLMYLILMILFYGIYISLESDRIVQSQQWTSGGFISEQGIESMSQMGRWTSITESLFLVLFVLVMIIMITRYRRNVRKLIPFALWNVALFVGVGAFSLVGSQMTSMSVGNLVQPIIVPAFLLAALFIYVVWGLKKLG
;
A
#
# COMPACT_ATOMS: atom_id res chain seq x y z
N MET A 1 -30.31 -24.73 -22.21
CA MET A 1 -30.52 -23.27 -22.12
C MET A 1 -29.72 -22.75 -20.93
N ASN A 2 -28.41 -22.55 -21.09
CA ASN A 2 -27.54 -22.03 -20.02
C ASN A 2 -27.48 -20.51 -20.13
N VAL A 3 -28.43 -19.84 -19.49
CA VAL A 3 -28.34 -18.40 -19.24
C VAL A 3 -27.34 -18.22 -18.09
N ILE A 4 -26.05 -18.26 -18.41
CA ILE A 4 -25.04 -17.67 -17.53
C ILE A 4 -25.33 -16.17 -17.59
N LEU A 5 -26.12 -15.69 -16.62
CA LEU A 5 -26.33 -14.29 -16.32
C LEU A 5 -24.95 -13.67 -16.08
N ASN A 6 -24.35 -13.18 -17.16
CA ASN A 6 -23.27 -12.21 -17.13
C ASN A 6 -23.86 -10.89 -16.62
N LYS A 7 -24.29 -10.88 -15.35
CA LYS A 7 -24.67 -9.66 -14.65
C LYS A 7 -23.37 -8.89 -14.47
N GLU A 8 -23.17 -7.88 -15.30
CA GLU A 8 -22.17 -6.86 -15.03
C GLU A 8 -22.31 -6.47 -13.55
N PRO A 9 -21.26 -6.66 -12.73
CA PRO A 9 -21.40 -6.38 -11.31
C PRO A 9 -21.77 -4.92 -11.15
N ASP A 10 -22.85 -4.69 -10.41
CA ASP A 10 -23.43 -3.39 -10.15
C ASP A 10 -22.31 -2.38 -9.85
N LYS A 11 -22.24 -1.29 -10.63
CA LYS A 11 -21.23 -0.23 -10.48
C LYS A 11 -21.10 0.22 -9.03
N ARG A 12 -22.21 0.21 -8.28
CA ARG A 12 -22.24 0.54 -6.85
C ARG A 12 -21.37 -0.39 -6.01
N ARG A 13 -21.39 -1.70 -6.26
CA ARG A 13 -20.57 -2.69 -5.52
C ARG A 13 -19.08 -2.49 -5.75
N ILE A 14 -18.70 -2.12 -6.98
CA ILE A 14 -17.30 -1.87 -7.35
C ILE A 14 -16.79 -0.62 -6.62
N ASN A 15 -17.59 0.45 -6.60
CA ASN A 15 -17.22 1.68 -5.90
C ASN A 15 -17.04 1.44 -4.40
N VAL A 16 -17.93 0.67 -3.77
CA VAL A 16 -17.81 0.31 -2.35
C VAL A 16 -16.56 -0.54 -2.10
N ALA A 17 -16.29 -1.56 -2.92
CA ALA A 17 -15.09 -2.39 -2.79
C ALA A 17 -13.80 -1.58 -2.95
N MET A 18 -13.78 -0.64 -3.92
CA MET A 18 -12.67 0.27 -4.13
C MET A 18 -12.44 1.21 -2.94
N LEU A 19 -13.51 1.74 -2.36
CA LEU A 19 -13.42 2.57 -1.16
C LEU A 19 -12.88 1.76 0.04
N MET A 20 -13.42 0.55 0.25
CA MET A 20 -12.92 -0.35 1.30
C MET A 20 -11.44 -0.68 1.11
N TYR A 21 -11.03 -0.96 -0.12
CA TYR A 21 -9.62 -1.17 -0.46
C TYR A 21 -8.76 0.04 -0.06
N LEU A 22 -9.15 1.26 -0.42
CA LEU A 22 -8.40 2.48 -0.07
C LEU A 22 -8.32 2.67 1.45
N ILE A 23 -9.43 2.44 2.17
CA ILE A 23 -9.46 2.51 3.63
C ILE A 23 -8.49 1.48 4.23
N LEU A 24 -8.48 0.25 3.74
CA LEU A 24 -7.57 -0.79 4.21
C LEU A 24 -6.10 -0.45 3.94
N MET A 25 -5.79 0.15 2.78
CA MET A 25 -4.45 0.63 2.48
C MET A 25 -3.99 1.71 3.47
N ILE A 26 -4.85 2.68 3.76
CA ILE A 26 -4.57 3.73 4.76
C ILE A 26 -4.41 3.12 6.16
N LEU A 27 -5.25 2.16 6.53
CA LEU A 27 -5.18 1.46 7.82
C LEU A 27 -3.84 0.73 7.98
N PHE A 28 -3.44 -0.08 6.99
CA PHE A 28 -2.16 -0.79 7.04
C PHE A 28 -0.98 0.16 7.04
N TYR A 29 -1.07 1.27 6.30
CA TYR A 29 -0.06 2.32 6.39
C TYR A 29 0.03 2.92 7.80
N GLY A 30 -1.09 3.26 8.43
CA GLY A 30 -1.10 3.81 9.79
C GLY A 30 -0.55 2.82 10.84
N ILE A 31 -0.88 1.53 10.71
CA ILE A 31 -0.34 0.48 11.57
C ILE A 31 1.18 0.36 11.38
N TYR A 32 1.65 0.37 10.13
CA TYR A 32 3.08 0.34 9.81
C TYR A 32 3.82 1.51 10.46
N ILE A 33 3.31 2.73 10.30
CA ILE A 33 3.90 3.94 10.89
C ILE A 33 3.99 3.84 12.41
N SER A 34 2.93 3.34 13.05
CA SER A 34 2.90 3.20 14.51
C SER A 34 3.97 2.20 14.99
N LEU A 35 4.03 1.02 14.36
CA LEU A 35 5.00 -0.03 14.70
C LEU A 35 6.46 0.42 14.45
N GLU A 36 6.70 1.11 13.34
CA GLU A 36 8.04 1.58 12.98
C GLU A 36 8.49 2.73 13.89
N SER A 37 7.58 3.62 14.29
CA SER A 37 7.86 4.65 15.29
C SER A 37 8.26 4.03 16.63
N ASP A 38 7.51 3.05 17.12
CA ASP A 38 7.82 2.34 18.37
C ASP A 38 9.17 1.62 18.29
N ARG A 39 9.48 1.00 17.14
CA ARG A 39 10.77 0.35 16.88
C ARG A 39 11.94 1.33 16.98
N ILE A 40 11.78 2.53 16.43
CA ILE A 40 12.83 3.57 16.47
C ILE A 40 13.03 4.08 17.88
N VAL A 41 11.96 4.36 18.62
CA VAL A 41 12.05 4.82 20.02
C VAL A 41 12.81 3.81 20.88
N GLN A 42 12.51 2.52 20.75
CA GLN A 42 13.24 1.47 21.46
C GLN A 42 14.70 1.41 21.03
N SER A 43 15.01 1.51 19.74
CA SER A 43 16.39 1.51 19.25
C SER A 43 17.23 2.68 19.80
N GLN A 44 16.60 3.85 20.00
CA GLN A 44 17.25 5.03 20.57
C GLN A 44 17.52 4.86 22.08
N GLN A 45 16.57 4.27 22.81
CA GLN A 45 16.79 3.94 24.23
C GLN A 45 17.98 2.98 24.40
N TRP A 46 18.17 2.05 23.47
CA TRP A 46 19.26 1.07 23.54
C TRP A 46 20.63 1.65 23.21
N THR A 47 20.70 2.50 22.20
CA THR A 47 21.96 3.18 21.82
C THR A 47 22.43 4.17 22.89
N SER A 48 21.57 4.54 23.84
CA SER A 48 21.91 5.42 24.97
C SER A 48 22.59 4.72 26.18
N GLY A 49 22.89 3.41 26.08
CA GLY A 49 23.81 2.72 27.00
C GLY A 49 23.18 1.92 28.15
N GLY A 50 21.89 1.59 28.07
CA GLY A 50 21.23 0.71 29.05
C GLY A 50 21.57 -0.77 28.83
N PHE A 51 21.75 -1.53 29.93
CA PHE A 51 21.82 -2.99 29.90
C PHE A 51 20.52 -3.56 29.29
N ILE A 52 20.63 -4.36 28.24
CA ILE A 52 19.48 -4.91 27.52
C ILE A 52 19.09 -6.24 28.18
N SER A 53 17.86 -6.35 28.65
CA SER A 53 17.29 -7.62 29.09
C SER A 53 16.94 -8.51 27.89
N GLU A 54 16.97 -9.83 28.05
CA GLU A 54 16.53 -10.76 27.00
C GLU A 54 15.08 -10.47 26.55
N GLN A 55 14.22 -10.02 27.47
CA GLN A 55 12.86 -9.57 27.17
C GLN A 55 12.81 -8.35 26.23
N GLY A 56 13.77 -7.42 26.36
CA GLY A 56 13.87 -6.26 25.45
C GLY A 56 14.22 -6.69 24.01
N ILE A 57 15.14 -7.65 23.87
CA ILE A 57 15.54 -8.20 22.56
C ILE A 57 14.33 -8.89 21.90
N GLU A 58 13.58 -9.68 22.65
CA GLU A 58 12.42 -10.40 22.13
C GLU A 58 11.32 -9.42 21.68
N SER A 59 11.03 -8.38 22.48
CA SER A 59 10.04 -7.36 22.15
C SER A 59 10.35 -6.65 20.82
N MET A 60 11.60 -6.24 20.60
CA MET A 60 11.99 -5.56 19.36
C MET A 60 11.96 -6.49 18.15
N SER A 61 12.38 -7.75 18.32
CA SER A 61 12.28 -8.77 17.28
C SER A 61 10.82 -8.96 16.85
N GLN A 62 9.89 -9.01 17.81
CA GLN A 62 8.46 -9.08 17.52
C GLN A 62 7.96 -7.82 16.79
N MET A 63 8.34 -6.61 17.22
CA MET A 63 7.96 -5.37 16.51
C MET A 63 8.49 -5.31 15.08
N GLY A 64 9.74 -5.73 14.86
CA GLY A 64 10.31 -5.84 13.52
C GLY A 64 9.53 -6.81 12.64
N ARG A 65 9.12 -7.97 13.18
CA ARG A 65 8.27 -8.93 12.48
C ARG A 65 6.91 -8.34 12.13
N TRP A 66 6.23 -7.70 13.07
CA TRP A 66 4.92 -7.07 12.82
C TRP A 66 5.00 -5.96 11.78
N THR A 67 6.07 -5.18 11.79
CA THR A 67 6.32 -4.13 10.78
C THR A 67 6.46 -4.76 9.38
N SER A 68 7.27 -5.80 9.25
CA SER A 68 7.46 -6.53 7.98
C SER A 68 6.20 -7.25 7.49
N ILE A 69 5.41 -7.83 8.41
CA ILE A 69 4.11 -8.43 8.09
C ILE A 69 3.15 -7.36 7.56
N THR A 70 3.09 -6.20 8.20
CA THR A 70 2.19 -5.11 7.79
C THR A 70 2.58 -4.55 6.43
N GLU A 71 3.88 -4.35 6.17
CA GLU A 71 4.40 -3.98 4.85
C GLU A 71 4.02 -5.01 3.78
N SER A 72 4.16 -6.30 4.10
CA SER A 72 3.79 -7.40 3.22
C SER A 72 2.28 -7.43 2.94
N LEU A 73 1.44 -7.20 3.94
CA LEU A 73 -0.02 -7.12 3.78
C LEU A 73 -0.45 -5.96 2.89
N PHE A 74 0.20 -4.80 3.04
CA PHE A 74 -0.02 -3.64 2.17
C PHE A 74 0.29 -3.99 0.71
N LEU A 75 1.45 -4.60 0.46
CA LEU A 75 1.86 -5.03 -0.89
C LEU A 75 0.91 -6.09 -1.46
N VAL A 76 0.60 -7.14 -0.70
CA VAL A 76 -0.29 -8.22 -1.14
C VAL A 76 -1.67 -7.69 -1.48
N LEU A 77 -2.23 -6.80 -0.65
CA LEU A 77 -3.52 -6.16 -0.92
C LEU A 77 -3.48 -5.36 -2.22
N PHE A 78 -2.46 -4.52 -2.42
CA PHE A 78 -2.27 -3.76 -3.65
C PHE A 78 -2.20 -4.68 -4.88
N VAL A 79 -1.36 -5.72 -4.84
CA VAL A 79 -1.14 -6.63 -5.97
C VAL A 79 -2.40 -7.42 -6.29
N LEU A 80 -3.10 -7.95 -5.29
CA LEU A 80 -4.34 -8.71 -5.49
C LEU A 80 -5.40 -7.85 -6.17
N VAL A 81 -5.64 -6.63 -5.67
CA VAL A 81 -6.63 -5.73 -6.26
C VAL A 81 -6.20 -5.29 -7.67
N MET A 82 -4.91 -5.02 -7.88
CA MET A 82 -4.37 -4.70 -9.20
C MET A 82 -4.60 -5.83 -10.20
N ILE A 83 -4.30 -7.09 -9.84
CA ILE A 83 -4.53 -8.26 -10.70
C ILE A 83 -6.03 -8.41 -11.01
N ILE A 84 -6.91 -8.26 -10.01
CA ILE A 84 -8.36 -8.33 -10.19
C ILE A 84 -8.82 -7.27 -11.20
N MET A 85 -8.36 -6.02 -11.03
CA MET A 85 -8.74 -4.92 -11.91
C MET A 85 -8.25 -5.15 -13.34
N ILE A 86 -6.97 -5.51 -13.53
CA ILE A 86 -6.40 -5.82 -14.85
C ILE A 86 -7.20 -6.96 -15.52
N THR A 87 -7.39 -8.07 -14.81
CA THR A 87 -8.08 -9.25 -15.36
C THR A 87 -9.49 -8.92 -15.80
N ARG A 88 -10.21 -8.14 -14.98
CA ARG A 88 -11.59 -7.75 -15.22
C ARG A 88 -11.73 -6.76 -16.36
N TYR A 89 -10.85 -5.78 -16.45
CA TYR A 89 -10.92 -4.69 -17.43
C TYR A 89 -9.95 -4.86 -18.61
N ARG A 90 -9.37 -6.05 -18.80
CA ARG A 90 -8.44 -6.37 -19.91
C ARG A 90 -8.96 -5.99 -21.31
N ARG A 91 -10.28 -6.02 -21.52
CA ARG A 91 -10.94 -5.67 -22.79
C ARG A 91 -11.23 -4.17 -22.93
N ASN A 92 -11.21 -3.42 -21.84
CA ASN A 92 -11.49 -1.99 -21.83
C ASN A 92 -10.60 -1.30 -20.80
N VAL A 93 -9.33 -1.10 -21.18
CA VAL A 93 -8.28 -0.54 -20.32
C VAL A 93 -8.58 0.88 -19.83
N ARG A 94 -9.48 1.64 -20.49
CA ARG A 94 -9.93 2.96 -20.00
C ARG A 94 -10.54 2.88 -18.60
N LYS A 95 -11.17 1.74 -18.26
CA LYS A 95 -11.74 1.51 -16.92
C LYS A 95 -10.69 1.31 -15.82
N LEU A 96 -9.41 1.13 -16.17
CA LEU A 96 -8.29 1.07 -15.21
C LEU A 96 -7.77 2.45 -14.81
N ILE A 97 -8.06 3.51 -15.59
CA ILE A 97 -7.56 4.86 -15.33
C ILE A 97 -7.98 5.36 -13.93
N PRO A 98 -9.27 5.26 -13.52
CA PRO A 98 -9.64 5.71 -12.18
C PRO A 98 -8.92 4.96 -11.06
N PHE A 99 -8.69 3.66 -11.23
CA PHE A 99 -7.93 2.85 -10.27
C PHE A 99 -6.48 3.34 -10.16
N ALA A 100 -5.82 3.59 -11.30
CA ALA A 100 -4.46 4.10 -11.33
C ALA A 100 -4.37 5.48 -10.67
N LEU A 101 -5.29 6.40 -10.99
CA LEU A 101 -5.32 7.75 -10.43
C LEU A 101 -5.54 7.77 -8.91
N TRP A 102 -6.44 6.94 -8.39
CA TRP A 102 -6.66 6.84 -6.93
C TRP A 102 -5.41 6.33 -6.20
N ASN A 103 -4.69 5.36 -6.76
CA ASN A 103 -3.44 4.89 -6.15
C ASN A 103 -2.30 5.91 -6.29
N VAL A 104 -2.24 6.67 -7.39
CA VAL A 104 -1.31 7.81 -7.49
C VAL A 104 -1.60 8.84 -6.39
N ALA A 105 -2.87 9.22 -6.22
CA ALA A 105 -3.26 10.16 -5.18
C ALA A 105 -2.90 9.63 -3.78
N LEU A 106 -3.13 8.34 -3.51
CA LEU A 106 -2.73 7.68 -2.27
C LEU A 106 -1.21 7.76 -2.04
N PHE A 107 -0.40 7.39 -3.04
CA PHE A 107 1.07 7.34 -2.90
C PHE A 107 1.70 8.73 -2.82
N VAL A 108 1.17 9.70 -3.57
CA VAL A 108 1.55 11.10 -3.43
C VAL A 108 1.17 11.62 -2.04
N GLY A 109 -0.01 11.25 -1.54
CA GLY A 109 -0.43 11.56 -0.17
C GLY A 109 0.51 10.99 0.88
N VAL A 110 0.93 9.72 0.74
CA VAL A 110 1.95 9.09 1.59
C VAL A 110 3.28 9.83 1.49
N GLY A 111 3.73 10.20 0.30
CA GLY A 111 4.96 10.97 0.09
C GLY A 111 4.92 12.35 0.78
N ALA A 112 3.82 13.10 0.58
CA ALA A 112 3.62 14.39 1.22
C ALA A 112 3.55 14.27 2.75
N PHE A 113 2.81 13.26 3.24
CA PHE A 113 2.75 12.94 4.67
C PHE A 113 4.13 12.56 5.21
N SER A 114 4.95 11.84 4.44
CA SER A 114 6.30 11.44 4.86
C SER A 114 7.24 12.63 5.01
N LEU A 115 7.13 13.63 4.14
CA LEU A 115 7.92 14.87 4.24
C LEU A 115 7.60 15.64 5.52
N VAL A 116 6.31 15.85 5.82
CA VAL A 116 5.88 16.55 7.03
C VAL A 116 6.12 15.69 8.27
N GLY A 117 5.77 14.41 8.18
CA GLY A 117 5.89 13.43 9.26
C GLY A 117 7.32 13.26 9.73
N SER A 118 8.31 13.28 8.84
CA SER A 118 9.74 13.20 9.21
C SER A 118 10.24 14.37 10.06
N GLN A 119 9.50 15.49 10.10
CA GLN A 119 9.82 16.63 10.97
C GLN A 119 9.16 16.50 12.35
N MET A 120 8.07 15.73 12.43
CA MET A 120 7.31 15.52 13.67
C MET A 120 7.68 14.22 14.39
N THR A 121 8.22 13.24 13.65
CA THR A 121 8.67 11.96 14.16
C THR A 121 10.20 11.86 14.07
N SER A 122 10.81 10.97 14.83
CA SER A 122 12.24 10.63 14.71
C SER A 122 12.55 9.74 13.49
N MET A 123 11.56 9.54 12.60
CA MET A 123 11.66 8.64 11.46
C MET A 123 12.20 9.34 10.23
N SER A 124 13.08 8.68 9.50
CA SER A 124 13.51 9.16 8.18
C SER A 124 12.36 9.10 7.18
N VAL A 125 12.36 10.00 6.19
CA VAL A 125 11.42 9.94 5.06
C VAL A 125 11.46 8.57 4.38
N GLY A 126 12.64 7.95 4.29
CA GLY A 126 12.84 6.63 3.70
C GLY A 126 11.99 5.55 4.35
N ASN A 127 11.93 5.52 5.69
CA ASN A 127 11.10 4.57 6.42
C ASN A 127 9.61 4.88 6.21
N LEU A 128 9.23 6.15 6.24
CA LEU A 128 7.84 6.57 6.05
C LEU A 128 7.28 6.24 4.66
N VAL A 129 8.11 6.24 3.61
CA VAL A 129 7.70 5.87 2.24
C VAL A 129 7.92 4.40 1.91
N GLN A 130 8.62 3.64 2.75
CA GLN A 130 9.03 2.26 2.46
C GLN A 130 7.87 1.38 1.94
N PRO A 131 6.66 1.38 2.56
CA PRO A 131 5.57 0.51 2.11
C PRO A 131 5.10 0.78 0.69
N ILE A 132 5.33 1.98 0.14
CA ILE A 132 4.88 2.37 -1.19
C ILE A 132 5.95 2.21 -2.27
N ILE A 133 7.21 1.91 -1.92
CA ILE A 133 8.31 1.84 -2.90
C ILE A 133 8.01 0.76 -3.96
N VAL A 134 7.81 -0.49 -3.55
CA VAL A 134 7.52 -1.59 -4.49
C VAL A 134 6.19 -1.38 -5.21
N PRO A 135 5.07 -1.05 -4.52
CA PRO A 135 3.81 -0.73 -5.18
C PRO A 135 3.90 0.40 -6.21
N ALA A 136 4.74 1.42 -6.01
CA ALA A 136 4.91 2.52 -6.95
C ALA A 136 5.52 2.05 -8.29
N PHE A 137 6.50 1.15 -8.27
CA PHE A 137 7.04 0.56 -9.50
C PHE A 137 5.99 -0.26 -10.25
N LEU A 138 5.16 -1.02 -9.53
CA LEU A 138 4.06 -1.78 -10.12
C LEU A 138 2.97 -0.87 -10.70
N LEU A 139 2.68 0.25 -10.03
CA LEU A 139 1.76 1.26 -10.52
C LEU A 139 2.28 1.92 -11.81
N ALA A 140 3.59 2.20 -11.89
CA ALA A 140 4.21 2.68 -13.11
C ALA A 140 4.09 1.67 -14.26
N ALA A 141 4.31 0.38 -13.99
CA ALA A 141 4.10 -0.69 -14.97
C ALA A 141 2.63 -0.76 -15.44
N LEU A 142 1.67 -0.58 -14.52
CA LEU A 142 0.26 -0.48 -14.86
C LEU A 142 -0.04 0.72 -15.78
N PHE A 143 0.57 1.88 -15.54
CA PHE A 143 0.42 3.04 -16.42
C PHE A 143 0.91 2.74 -17.84
N ILE A 144 2.08 2.11 -17.97
CA ILE A 144 2.62 1.69 -19.27
C ILE A 144 1.63 0.75 -19.97
N TYR A 145 1.10 -0.24 -19.24
CA TYR A 145 0.09 -1.17 -19.77
C TYR A 145 -1.18 -0.44 -20.26
N VAL A 146 -1.70 0.52 -19.47
CA VAL A 146 -2.88 1.30 -19.84
C VAL A 146 -2.61 2.14 -21.09
N VAL A 147 -1.49 2.86 -21.14
CA VAL A 147 -1.13 3.69 -22.32
C VAL A 147 -0.97 2.84 -23.58
N TRP A 148 -0.31 1.69 -23.47
CA TRP A 148 -0.16 0.76 -24.59
C TRP A 148 -1.52 0.22 -25.07
N GLY A 149 -2.40 -0.19 -24.14
CA GLY A 149 -3.74 -0.66 -24.47
C GLY A 149 -4.61 0.43 -25.11
N LEU A 150 -4.46 1.69 -24.72
CA LEU A 150 -5.17 2.82 -25.33
C LEU A 150 -4.72 3.07 -26.77
N LYS A 151 -3.42 3.00 -27.05
CA LYS A 151 -2.88 3.13 -28.41
C LYS A 151 -3.37 2.04 -29.36
N LYS A 152 -3.67 0.84 -28.85
CA LYS A 152 -4.20 -0.26 -29.67
C LYS A 152 -5.69 -0.13 -29.99
N LEU A 153 -6.41 0.69 -29.22
CA LEU A 153 -7.86 0.91 -29.35
C LEU A 153 -8.22 2.15 -30.18
N GLY A 154 -7.27 3.08 -30.35
CA GLY A 154 -7.41 4.25 -31.23
C GLY A 154 -6.78 3.97 -32.59
#